data_AF-A0A843H7H2-F1
#
_entry.id   AF-A0A843H7H2-F1
#
_cell.length_a   1.000
_cell.length_b   1.000
_cell.length_c   1.000
_cell.angle_alpha   90.00
_cell.angle_beta   90.00
_cell.angle_gamma   90.00
#
_symmetry.space_group_name_H-M   'P 1'
#
loop_
_entity.id
_entity.type
_entity.pdbx_description
1 polymer ?
#
loop_
_entity_poly.entity_id
_entity_poly.type
_entity_poly.pdbx_seq_one_letter_code
_entity_poly.pdbx_strand_id
1 'polypeptide(L)'
;MADNFETKIGNVLNHLKKYRSITSWEAITLYKATRLSAIIFTLKERGYEFKTIREENEETGTHYARYFLVGSPHNSKIKKSLEEFQSLFYRE
;
A
#
# COMPACT_ATOMS: atom_id res chain seq x y z
N MET A 1 6.99 15.75 -21.48
CA MET A 1 7.11 14.28 -21.47
C MET A 1 7.05 13.85 -20.02
N ALA A 2 5.99 13.15 -19.60
CA ALA A 2 5.82 12.71 -18.21
C ALA A 2 6.90 11.67 -17.88
N ASP A 3 7.74 12.02 -16.94
CA ASP A 3 8.73 11.13 -16.33
C ASP A 3 7.98 10.11 -15.46
N ASN A 4 7.51 9.05 -16.12
CA ASN A 4 6.83 7.92 -15.53
C ASN A 4 7.86 7.05 -14.79
N PHE A 5 8.61 7.59 -13.82
CA PHE A 5 9.27 6.74 -12.82
C PHE A 5 8.17 6.17 -11.92
N GLU A 6 7.45 5.20 -12.44
CA GLU A 6 6.66 4.26 -11.64
C GLU A 6 7.64 3.51 -10.75
N THR A 7 7.99 4.14 -9.63
CA THR A 7 8.90 3.59 -8.65
C THR A 7 8.39 2.20 -8.26
N LYS A 8 9.30 1.27 -7.96
CA LYS A 8 8.94 -0.07 -7.49
C LYS A 8 7.91 -0.03 -6.34
N ILE A 9 7.99 1.03 -5.52
CA ILE A 9 7.03 1.35 -4.45
C ILE A 9 5.63 1.63 -5.00
N GLY A 10 5.50 2.46 -6.04
CA GLY A 10 4.23 2.79 -6.68
C GLY A 10 3.53 1.56 -7.27
N ASN A 11 4.28 0.70 -7.95
CA ASN A 11 3.73 -0.53 -8.55
C ASN A 11 3.21 -1.51 -7.48
N VAL A 12 4.01 -1.72 -6.42
CA VAL A 12 3.59 -2.54 -5.27
C VAL A 12 2.38 -1.93 -4.58
N LEU A 13 2.34 -0.61 -4.40
CA LEU A 13 1.19 0.07 -3.82
C LEU A 13 -0.07 -0.10 -4.68
N ASN A 14 0.03 0.01 -6.00
CA ASN A 14 -1.11 -0.19 -6.89
C ASN A 14 -1.63 -1.64 -6.83
N HIS A 15 -0.72 -2.61 -6.80
CA HIS A 15 -1.08 -4.02 -6.58
C HIS A 15 -1.82 -4.21 -5.26
N LEU A 16 -1.28 -3.66 -4.17
CA LEU A 16 -1.88 -3.73 -2.84
C LEU A 16 -3.26 -3.05 -2.78
N LYS A 17 -3.48 -1.95 -3.51
CA LYS A 17 -4.80 -1.31 -3.60
C LYS A 17 -5.83 -2.19 -4.33
N LYS A 18 -5.39 -2.93 -5.36
CA LYS A 18 -6.27 -3.79 -6.17
C LYS A 18 -6.56 -5.14 -5.51
N TYR A 19 -5.52 -5.84 -5.04
CA TYR A 19 -5.60 -7.22 -4.55
C TYR A 19 -5.53 -7.34 -3.02
N ARG A 20 -5.25 -6.25 -2.30
CA ARG A 20 -5.11 -6.17 -0.83
C ARG A 20 -4.06 -7.06 -0.19
N SER A 21 -3.33 -7.86 -0.95
CA SER A 21 -2.24 -8.67 -0.43
C SER A 21 -1.09 -8.77 -1.43
N ILE A 22 0.11 -9.05 -0.94
CA ILE A 22 1.27 -9.34 -1.77
C ILE A 22 2.26 -10.21 -0.99
N THR A 23 2.87 -11.17 -1.68
CA THR A 23 3.98 -11.97 -1.17
C THR A 23 5.33 -11.47 -1.70
N SER A 24 6.42 -11.81 -1.02
CA SER A 24 7.77 -11.50 -1.50
C SER A 24 8.03 -12.06 -2.91
N TRP A 25 7.49 -13.24 -3.21
CA TRP A 25 7.64 -13.86 -4.52
C TRP A 25 6.94 -13.06 -5.62
N GLU A 26 5.68 -12.68 -5.42
CA GLU A 26 4.91 -11.85 -6.36
C GLU A 26 5.58 -10.49 -6.60
N ALA A 27 6.13 -9.87 -5.55
CA ALA A 27 6.85 -8.61 -5.68
C ALA A 27 8.12 -8.73 -6.55
N ILE A 28 8.85 -9.84 -6.42
CA ILE A 28 10.05 -10.12 -7.21
C ILE A 28 9.69 -10.45 -8.66
N THR A 29 8.69 -11.30 -8.87
CA THR A 29 8.34 -11.80 -10.22
C THR A 29 7.66 -10.72 -11.07
N LEU A 30 6.66 -10.04 -10.51
CA LEU A 30 5.83 -9.05 -11.23
C LEU A 30 6.48 -7.67 -11.31
N TYR A 31 7.13 -7.22 -10.23
CA TYR A 31 7.58 -5.82 -10.09
C TYR A 31 9.10 -5.67 -9.97
N LYS A 32 9.85 -6.78 -10.03
CA LYS A 32 11.32 -6.79 -9.85
C LYS A 32 11.74 -6.09 -8.54
N ALA A 33 10.90 -6.20 -7.52
CA ALA A 33 11.07 -5.59 -6.21
C ALA A 33 11.66 -6.61 -5.23
N THR A 34 13.00 -6.67 -5.18
CA THR A 34 13.75 -7.63 -4.36
C THR A 34 13.71 -7.34 -2.86
N ARG A 35 13.40 -6.10 -2.47
CA ARG A 35 13.28 -5.68 -1.06
C ARG A 35 11.87 -5.23 -0.73
N LEU A 36 10.90 -6.15 -0.83
CA LEU A 36 9.50 -5.88 -0.48
C LEU A 36 9.38 -5.31 0.94
N SER A 37 10.12 -5.86 1.91
CA SER A 37 10.11 -5.39 3.30
C SER A 37 10.44 -3.90 3.44
N ALA A 38 11.43 -3.39 2.69
CA ALA A 38 11.79 -1.98 2.68
C ALA A 38 10.67 -1.11 2.08
N ILE A 39 10.03 -1.59 1.02
CA ILE A 39 8.89 -0.91 0.39
C ILE A 39 7.72 -0.81 1.38
N ILE A 40 7.37 -1.91 2.04
CA ILE A 40 6.32 -1.93 3.05
C ILE A 40 6.67 -0.98 4.21
N PHE A 41 7.93 -0.94 4.66
CA PHE A 41 8.38 -0.01 5.68
C PHE A 41 8.15 1.46 5.26
N THR A 42 8.59 1.85 4.06
CA THR A 42 8.32 3.20 3.54
C THR A 42 6.83 3.50 3.41
N LEU A 43 6.00 2.52 3.04
CA LEU A 43 4.54 2.70 2.99
C LEU A 43 3.93 2.86 4.39
N LYS A 44 4.44 2.15 5.40
CA LYS A 44 4.04 2.35 6.80
C LYS A 44 4.35 3.76 7.29
N GLU A 45 5.54 4.29 6.97
CA GLU A 45 5.90 5.68 7.29
C GLU A 45 4.98 6.70 6.60
N ARG A 46 4.45 6.36 5.43
CA ARG A 46 3.44 7.16 4.73
C ARG A 46 2.02 7.02 5.30
N GLY A 47 1.83 6.24 6.36
CA GLY A 47 0.55 6.05 7.05
C GLY A 47 -0.31 4.92 6.50
N TYR A 48 0.26 3.99 5.71
CA TYR A 48 -0.44 2.77 5.31
C TYR A 48 -0.29 1.69 6.40
N GLU A 49 -1.38 1.01 6.72
CA GLU A 49 -1.39 -0.06 7.71
C GLU A 49 -1.34 -1.41 7.03
N PHE A 50 -0.41 -2.26 7.48
CA PHE A 50 -0.21 -3.60 6.95
C PHE A 50 -0.23 -4.66 8.04
N LYS A 51 -0.91 -5.77 7.76
CA LYS A 51 -0.87 -7.00 8.56
C LYS A 51 0.03 -8.00 7.87
N THR A 52 0.95 -8.60 8.61
CA THR A 52 1.80 -9.68 8.11
C THR A 52 1.28 -11.00 8.63
N ILE A 53 1.07 -11.97 7.74
CA ILE A 53 0.74 -13.34 8.09
C ILE A 53 1.87 -14.23 7.59
N ARG A 54 2.31 -15.17 8.43
CA ARG A 54 3.26 -16.21 8.04
C ARG A 54 2.46 -17.34 7.44
N GLU A 55 2.70 -17.63 6.17
CA GLU A 55 2.13 -18.77 5.48
C GLU A 55 3.23 -19.80 5.22
N GLU A 56 2.82 -21.04 5.08
CA GLU A 56 3.67 -22.14 4.68
C GLU A 56 3.29 -22.54 3.26
N ASN A 57 4.29 -22.83 2.44
CA ASN A 57 4.08 -23.43 1.15
C ASN A 57 3.92 -24.94 1.37
N GLU A 58 2.72 -25.47 1.15
CA GLU A 58 2.38 -26.89 1.41
C GLU A 58 3.25 -27.86 0.58
N GLU A 59 3.74 -27.43 -0.58
CA GLU A 59 4.54 -28.28 -1.49
C GLU A 59 6.01 -28.35 -1.09
N THR A 60 6.56 -27.26 -0.54
CA THR A 60 8.01 -27.13 -0.24
C THR A 60 8.32 -27.06 1.25
N GLY A 61 7.30 -26.97 2.12
CA GLY A 61 7.45 -26.72 3.55
C GLY A 61 8.08 -25.36 3.89
N THR A 62 8.25 -24.48 2.90
CA THR A 62 8.92 -23.19 3.11
C THR A 62 7.95 -22.16 3.65
N HIS A 63 8.33 -21.50 4.74
CA HIS A 63 7.55 -20.39 5.28
C HIS A 63 7.87 -19.08 4.59
N TYR A 64 6.82 -18.31 4.28
CA TYR A 64 6.94 -16.98 3.72
C TYR A 64 5.97 -16.01 4.39
N ALA A 65 6.25 -14.72 4.25
CA ALA A 65 5.39 -13.67 4.76
C ALA A 65 4.47 -13.17 3.64
N ARG A 66 3.17 -13.12 3.90
CA ARG A 66 2.18 -12.40 3.10
C ARG A 66 1.79 -11.11 3.82
N TYR A 67 1.89 -10.00 3.10
CA TYR A 67 1.51 -8.69 3.60
C TYR A 67 0.11 -8.35 3.09
N PHE A 68 -0.76 -7.93 4.00
CA PHE A 68 -2.13 -7.51 3.71
C PHE A 68 -2.27 -6.02 3.98
N LEU A 69 -2.81 -5.27 3.03
CA LEU A 69 -3.18 -3.87 3.21
C LEU A 69 -4.48 -3.81 4.03
N VAL A 70 -4.40 -3.29 5.25
CA VAL A 70 -5.52 -3.19 6.19
C VAL A 70 -6.13 -1.79 6.15
N GLY A 71 -5.27 -0.78 6.14
CA GLY A 71 -5.66 0.62 6.16
C GLY A 71 -4.84 1.39 5.13
N SER A 72 -5.50 2.25 4.38
CA SER A 72 -4.81 3.31 3.65
C SER A 72 -4.82 4.57 4.52
N PRO A 73 -3.84 5.47 4.39
CA PRO A 73 -3.89 6.79 5.00
C PRO A 73 -5.09 7.50 4.40
N HIS A 74 -6.25 7.36 5.05
CA HIS A 74 -7.45 8.04 4.63
C HIS A 74 -7.16 9.51 4.85
N ASN A 75 -7.37 10.30 3.81
CA ASN A 75 -7.17 11.74 3.82
C ASN A 75 -8.29 12.43 4.62
N SER A 76 -8.49 11.98 5.86
CA SER A 76 -9.52 12.42 6.81
C SER A 76 -9.42 13.93 7.06
N LYS A 77 -8.21 14.50 6.94
CA LYS A 77 -7.99 15.94 7.07
C LYS A 77 -8.62 16.77 5.93
N ILE A 78 -8.68 16.25 4.70
CA ILE A 78 -9.21 17.04 3.56
C ILE A 78 -10.73 17.08 3.55
N LYS A 79 -11.42 15.97 3.88
CA LYS A 79 -12.90 15.97 3.92
C LYS A 79 -13.44 16.92 4.98
N LYS A 80 -12.86 16.87 6.20
CA LYS A 80 -13.27 17.77 7.28
C LYS A 80 -13.03 19.24 6.91
N SER A 81 -11.88 19.55 6.30
CA SER A 81 -11.58 20.92 5.87
C SER A 81 -12.47 21.40 4.72
N LEU A 82 -12.90 20.53 3.80
CA LEU A 82 -13.82 20.87 2.70
C LEU A 82 -15.25 21.08 3.20
N GLU A 83 -15.73 20.24 4.12
CA GLU A 83 -17.05 20.38 4.74
C GLU A 83 -17.15 21.65 5.60
N GLU A 84 -16.09 22.00 6.33
CA GLU A 84 -16.02 23.25 7.08
C GLU A 84 -15.92 24.49 6.17
N PHE A 85 -15.16 24.41 5.07
CA PHE A 85 -15.13 25.49 4.07
C PHE A 85 -16.47 25.70 3.37
N GLN A 86 -17.17 24.61 3.04
CA GLN A 86 -18.48 24.67 2.38
C GLN A 86 -19.57 25.24 3.31
N SER A 87 -19.58 24.88 4.59
CA SER A 87 -20.52 25.48 5.57
C SER A 87 -20.28 26.98 5.80
N LEU A 88 -19.04 27.47 5.67
CA LEU A 88 -18.74 28.90 5.77
C LEU A 88 -19.22 29.69 4.54
N PHE A 89 -19.20 29.07 3.36
CA PHE A 89 -19.57 29.74 2.10
C PHE A 89 -21.07 29.72 1.79
N TYR A 90 -21.83 28.77 2.38
CA TYR A 90 -23.28 28.64 2.20
C TYR A 90 -24.11 29.27 3.34
N ARG A 91 -23.47 30.04 4.21
CA ARG A 91 -24.15 30.81 5.27
C ARG A 91 -24.45 32.23 4.77
N GLU A 92 -25.35 32.34 3.79
CA GLU A 92 -26.04 33.57 3.40
C GLU A 92 -27.53 33.26 3.21
#